data_AF-A0A3B8P4F1-F1
#
_entry.id   AF-A0A3B8P4F1-F1
#
_cell.length_a   1.000
_cell.length_b   1.000
_cell.length_c   1.000
_cell.angle_alpha   90.00
_cell.angle_beta   90.00
_cell.angle_gamma   90.00
#
_symmetry.space_group_name_H-M   'P 1'
#
loop_
_entity.id
_entity.type
_entity.pdbx_description
1 polymer ?
#
loop_
_entity_poly.entity_id
_entity_poly.type
_entity_poly.pdbx_seq_one_letter_code
_entity_poly.pdbx_strand_id
1 'polypeptide(L)'
;MSIRTVFSPYGYRKPPTTPGAALGFNGQHYHAALECYGLGNGHRLYNPRLMRFLCPDALSPFLLGGINAYAYCLNDPVNGQDPSGRWPLFKNAVQAANRLATQAVSRFQSLVQDGKLTNNQSWNLASEMMYAKRAVNAGEITYRVIQSSEGIAQLNPLKFHKFVYTNERKLVVFSGMDEYKMPSHGSLGEYSGLGFGKKGLGETAIGAGYIVKGRAGDITLTNYSGHFQPRFETLYPVKQHLNELGVEVELVRSDFYLTP
;
A
#
# COMPACT_ATOMS: atom_id res chain seq x y z
N MET A 1 21.65 2.98 -37.61
CA MET A 1 20.90 4.15 -38.12
C MET A 1 19.54 4.19 -37.44
N SER A 2 19.23 5.26 -36.70
CA SER A 2 17.89 5.47 -36.14
C SER A 2 17.00 6.10 -37.20
N ILE A 3 15.92 5.42 -37.61
CA ILE A 3 14.95 5.96 -38.57
C ILE A 3 14.04 6.92 -37.80
N ARG A 4 14.23 8.22 -38.02
CA ARG A 4 13.38 9.26 -37.42
C ARG A 4 12.04 9.31 -38.16
N THR A 5 10.98 8.87 -37.52
CA THR A 5 9.61 8.96 -38.06
C THR A 5 8.88 10.14 -37.42
N VAL A 6 8.28 10.99 -38.24
CA VAL A 6 7.50 12.15 -37.79
C VAL A 6 6.02 11.89 -38.08
N PHE A 7 5.16 12.25 -37.13
CA PHE A 7 3.71 12.09 -37.22
C PHE A 7 3.01 13.44 -37.04
N SER A 8 1.84 13.61 -37.64
CA SER A 8 0.93 14.70 -37.28
C SER A 8 0.40 14.51 -35.84
N PRO A 9 -0.26 15.53 -35.25
CA PRO A 9 -0.90 15.38 -33.93
C PRO A 9 -1.84 14.17 -33.84
N TYR A 10 -2.51 13.83 -34.94
CA TYR A 10 -3.42 12.70 -35.05
C TYR A 10 -2.75 11.40 -35.54
N GLY A 11 -1.42 11.35 -35.60
CA GLY A 11 -0.69 10.13 -35.95
C GLY A 11 -0.57 9.86 -37.45
N TYR A 12 -0.92 10.83 -38.30
CA TYR A 12 -0.75 10.65 -39.75
C TYR A 12 0.73 10.75 -40.12
N ARG A 13 1.18 9.81 -40.94
CA ARG A 13 2.48 9.86 -41.63
C ARG A 13 2.28 9.40 -43.07
N LYS A 14 3.11 9.88 -43.98
CA LYS A 14 3.16 9.31 -45.34
C LYS A 14 3.68 7.86 -45.25
N PRO A 15 3.04 6.88 -45.93
CA PRO A 15 3.54 5.51 -45.96
C PRO A 15 4.99 5.49 -46.46
N PRO A 16 5.93 4.85 -45.75
CA PRO A 16 7.31 4.74 -46.23
C PRO A 16 7.36 3.83 -47.46
N THR A 17 8.27 4.14 -48.39
CA THR A 17 8.56 3.34 -49.60
C THR A 17 9.22 1.99 -49.28
N THR A 18 9.74 1.82 -48.07
CA THR A 18 10.32 0.57 -47.54
C THR A 18 9.39 0.01 -46.46
N PRO A 19 9.20 -1.32 -46.35
CA PRO A 19 8.44 -1.91 -45.24
C PRO A 19 9.00 -1.44 -43.90
N GLY A 20 8.25 -0.56 -43.22
CA GLY A 20 8.64 0.02 -41.94
C GLY A 20 8.27 -0.90 -40.77
N ALA A 21 8.74 -0.54 -39.57
CA ALA A 21 8.39 -1.21 -38.32
C ALA A 21 6.86 -1.37 -38.18
N ALA A 22 6.42 -2.53 -37.67
CA ALA A 22 5.02 -2.88 -37.46
C ALA A 22 4.29 -1.91 -36.51
N LEU A 23 5.05 -1.26 -35.61
CA LEU A 23 4.55 -0.26 -34.67
C LEU A 23 4.74 1.15 -35.24
N GLY A 24 3.68 1.96 -35.14
CA GLY A 24 3.67 3.36 -35.57
C GLY A 24 3.31 4.32 -34.43
N PHE A 25 2.37 5.22 -34.69
CA PHE A 25 1.94 6.23 -33.73
C PHE A 25 1.54 5.61 -32.39
N ASN A 26 2.02 6.18 -31.28
CA ASN A 26 1.69 5.73 -29.92
C ASN A 26 1.95 4.23 -29.67
N GLY A 27 2.94 3.66 -30.38
CA GLY A 27 3.28 2.23 -30.29
C GLY A 27 2.18 1.30 -30.81
N GLN A 28 1.20 1.81 -31.57
CA GLN A 28 0.09 1.02 -32.10
C GLN A 28 0.46 0.34 -33.42
N HIS A 29 -0.10 -0.84 -33.67
CA HIS A 29 0.12 -1.57 -34.92
C HIS A 29 -0.52 -0.83 -36.09
N TYR A 30 0.29 -0.51 -37.11
CA TYR A 30 -0.19 0.17 -38.32
C TYR A 30 -0.54 -0.85 -39.40
N HIS A 31 -1.81 -0.90 -39.79
CA HIS A 31 -2.29 -1.75 -40.86
C HIS A 31 -2.18 -1.02 -42.22
N ALA A 32 -1.08 -1.25 -42.94
CA ALA A 32 -0.75 -0.52 -44.16
C ALA A 32 -1.86 -0.54 -45.23
N ALA A 33 -2.50 -1.69 -45.47
CA ALA A 33 -3.54 -1.81 -46.49
C ALA A 33 -4.85 -1.06 -46.15
N LEU A 34 -5.08 -0.76 -44.86
CA LEU A 34 -6.26 -0.01 -44.39
C LEU A 34 -5.89 1.43 -44.02
N GLU A 35 -4.61 1.77 -44.06
CA GLU A 35 -4.04 3.02 -43.55
C GLU A 35 -4.46 3.38 -42.11
N CYS A 36 -4.77 2.37 -41.27
CA CYS A 36 -5.34 2.55 -39.94
C CYS A 36 -4.45 1.98 -38.82
N TYR A 37 -4.72 2.39 -37.58
CA TYR A 37 -4.14 1.80 -36.37
C TYR A 37 -5.15 0.90 -35.66
N GLY A 38 -4.74 -0.30 -35.26
CA GLY A 38 -5.57 -1.21 -34.46
C GLY A 38 -5.37 -0.99 -32.96
N LEU A 39 -6.18 -0.13 -32.34
CA LEU A 39 -6.10 0.21 -30.92
C LEU A 39 -6.82 -0.85 -30.07
N GLY A 40 -6.38 -1.02 -28.82
CA GLY A 40 -6.98 -2.00 -27.91
C GLY A 40 -6.78 -3.44 -28.36
N ASN A 41 -5.61 -3.77 -28.91
CA ASN A 41 -5.35 -5.07 -29.56
C ASN A 41 -6.34 -5.38 -30.69
N GLY A 42 -6.69 -4.36 -31.48
CA GLY A 42 -7.63 -4.49 -32.59
C GLY A 42 -9.10 -4.31 -32.20
N HIS A 43 -9.38 -3.89 -30.97
CA HIS A 43 -10.74 -3.56 -30.51
C HIS A 43 -11.42 -2.50 -31.40
N ARG A 44 -10.69 -1.44 -31.78
CA ARG A 44 -11.18 -0.43 -32.72
C ARG A 44 -10.10 -0.02 -33.72
N LEU A 45 -10.53 0.19 -34.96
CA LEU A 45 -9.69 0.74 -36.02
C LEU A 45 -9.76 2.27 -35.98
N TYR A 46 -8.60 2.90 -35.79
CA TYR A 46 -8.44 4.35 -35.82
C TYR A 46 -7.83 4.77 -37.15
N ASN A 47 -8.47 5.72 -37.84
CA ASN A 47 -7.95 6.28 -39.08
C ASN A 47 -7.30 7.65 -38.81
N PRO A 48 -5.97 7.77 -38.93
CA PRO A 48 -5.24 9.02 -38.65
C PRO A 48 -5.50 10.12 -39.69
N ARG A 49 -5.98 9.76 -40.89
CA ARG A 49 -6.35 10.72 -41.95
C ARG A 49 -7.73 11.32 -41.73
N LEU A 50 -8.67 10.51 -41.22
CA LEU A 50 -10.01 10.97 -40.82
C LEU A 50 -10.07 11.51 -39.38
N MET A 51 -8.99 11.35 -38.63
CA MET A 51 -8.84 11.80 -37.23
C MET A 51 -9.89 11.19 -36.30
N ARG A 52 -10.35 9.96 -36.59
CA ARG A 52 -11.46 9.31 -35.87
C ARG A 52 -11.39 7.79 -35.92
N PHE A 53 -12.14 7.13 -35.05
CA PHE A 53 -12.40 5.70 -35.15
C PHE A 53 -13.35 5.38 -36.31
N LEU A 54 -13.23 4.17 -36.86
CA LEU A 54 -14.12 3.67 -37.92
C LEU A 54 -15.37 2.96 -37.38
N CYS A 55 -15.34 2.55 -36.11
CA CYS A 55 -16.48 1.97 -35.40
C CYS A 55 -16.85 2.83 -34.18
N PRO A 56 -18.15 2.90 -33.84
CA PRO A 56 -18.62 3.64 -32.68
C PRO A 56 -18.16 2.99 -31.38
N ASP A 57 -17.94 3.81 -30.33
CA ASP A 57 -17.73 3.33 -28.97
C ASP A 57 -19.01 2.72 -28.40
N ALA A 58 -18.89 1.55 -27.77
CA ALA A 58 -19.99 0.93 -27.03
C ALA A 58 -20.30 1.68 -25.72
N LEU A 59 -19.35 2.46 -25.20
CA LEU A 59 -19.53 3.23 -23.97
C LEU A 59 -20.18 4.60 -24.24
N SER A 60 -20.08 5.13 -25.46
CA SER A 60 -20.73 6.38 -25.86
C SER A 60 -22.26 6.23 -25.99
N PRO A 61 -23.04 7.31 -25.75
CA PRO A 61 -22.62 8.66 -25.40
C PRO A 61 -22.32 8.88 -23.90
N PHE A 62 -22.40 7.83 -23.09
CA PHE A 62 -22.28 7.91 -21.63
C PHE A 62 -20.88 7.49 -21.15
N LEU A 63 -20.75 7.34 -19.82
CA LEU A 63 -19.57 6.78 -19.16
C LEU A 63 -18.26 7.42 -19.66
N LEU A 64 -17.24 6.60 -19.94
CA LEU A 64 -15.90 7.05 -20.32
C LEU A 64 -15.73 7.32 -21.82
N GLY A 65 -16.70 6.93 -22.66
CA GLY A 65 -16.63 7.12 -24.13
C GLY A 65 -16.95 8.55 -24.57
N GLY A 66 -17.69 9.30 -23.75
CA GLY A 66 -18.11 10.67 -24.05
C GLY A 66 -19.13 10.75 -25.19
N ILE A 67 -19.57 11.97 -25.51
CA ILE A 67 -20.72 12.22 -26.40
C ILE A 67 -20.45 11.75 -27.85
N ASN A 68 -19.22 11.87 -28.33
CA ASN A 68 -18.86 11.50 -29.70
C ASN A 68 -18.24 10.10 -29.74
N ALA A 69 -19.03 9.12 -30.19
CA ALA A 69 -18.64 7.72 -30.30
C ALA A 69 -17.45 7.43 -31.23
N TYR A 70 -17.04 8.39 -32.07
CA TYR A 70 -15.94 8.23 -33.02
C TYR A 70 -14.70 9.05 -32.66
N ALA A 71 -14.77 9.91 -31.62
CA ALA A 71 -13.67 10.81 -31.29
C ALA A 71 -12.43 10.05 -30.80
N TYR A 72 -11.26 10.40 -31.34
CA TYR A 72 -10.00 9.95 -30.80
C TYR A 72 -9.49 10.92 -29.74
N CYS A 73 -9.19 10.43 -28.54
CA CYS A 73 -8.70 11.21 -27.40
C CYS A 73 -9.53 12.46 -27.05
N LEU A 74 -10.85 12.41 -27.23
CA LEU A 74 -11.74 13.57 -27.07
C LEU A 74 -11.27 14.82 -27.87
N ASN A 75 -10.66 14.59 -29.03
CA ASN A 75 -10.04 15.60 -29.92
C ASN A 75 -8.78 16.27 -29.37
N ASP A 76 -8.13 15.72 -28.34
CA ASP A 76 -6.81 16.16 -27.84
C ASP A 76 -5.77 15.02 -27.88
N PRO A 77 -5.28 14.65 -29.08
CA PRO A 77 -4.32 13.57 -29.27
C PRO A 77 -2.88 13.94 -28.90
N VAL A 78 -2.61 15.21 -28.54
CA VAL A 78 -1.29 15.68 -28.10
C VAL A 78 -1.10 15.41 -26.61
N ASN A 79 -2.16 15.62 -25.82
CA ASN A 79 -2.13 15.41 -24.37
C ASN A 79 -2.73 14.07 -23.94
N GLY A 80 -3.47 13.39 -24.82
CA GLY A 80 -4.09 12.09 -24.59
C GLY A 80 -3.56 10.99 -25.50
N GLN A 81 -3.64 9.75 -25.01
CA GLN A 81 -3.47 8.54 -25.79
C GLN A 81 -4.55 7.55 -25.40
N ASP A 82 -5.10 6.77 -26.34
CA ASP A 82 -6.07 5.70 -26.03
C ASP A 82 -5.48 4.32 -26.39
N PRO A 83 -4.75 3.67 -25.46
CA PRO A 83 -4.21 2.32 -25.70
C PRO A 83 -5.31 1.26 -25.82
N SER A 84 -6.44 1.48 -25.15
CA SER A 84 -7.56 0.53 -25.06
C SER A 84 -8.47 0.57 -26.29
N GLY A 85 -8.39 1.64 -27.09
CA GLY A 85 -9.41 1.96 -28.07
C GLY A 85 -10.78 2.13 -27.42
N ARG A 86 -10.90 2.68 -26.21
CA ARG A 86 -12.18 2.95 -25.52
C ARG A 86 -12.18 4.34 -24.90
N TRP A 87 -11.19 4.65 -24.08
CA TRP A 87 -11.07 5.96 -23.45
C TRP A 87 -9.62 6.45 -23.39
N PRO A 88 -9.39 7.77 -23.50
CA PRO A 88 -8.06 8.32 -23.40
C PRO A 88 -7.49 8.30 -21.97
N LEU A 89 -6.18 8.06 -21.90
CA LEU A 89 -5.31 8.38 -20.78
C LEU A 89 -4.65 9.74 -21.05
N PHE A 90 -4.98 10.73 -20.21
CA PHE A 90 -4.39 12.06 -20.30
C PHE A 90 -3.15 12.21 -19.44
N LYS A 91 -2.10 12.82 -19.99
CA LYS A 91 -0.81 13.06 -19.28
C LYS A 91 -1.01 13.77 -17.94
N ASN A 92 -1.86 14.79 -17.89
CA ASN A 92 -2.10 15.57 -16.68
C ASN A 92 -2.77 14.73 -15.57
N ALA A 93 -3.73 13.87 -15.94
CA ALA A 93 -4.39 12.97 -14.99
C ALA A 93 -3.42 11.93 -14.41
N VAL A 94 -2.57 11.34 -15.26
CA VAL A 94 -1.52 10.39 -14.83
C VAL A 94 -0.51 11.09 -13.91
N GLN A 95 -0.07 12.29 -14.27
CA GLN A 95 0.84 13.07 -13.43
C GLN A 95 0.24 13.44 -12.08
N ALA A 96 -1.05 13.80 -12.04
CA ALA A 96 -1.75 14.08 -10.79
C ALA A 96 -1.83 12.83 -9.90
N ALA A 97 -2.20 11.68 -10.46
CA ALA A 97 -2.23 10.40 -9.74
C ALA A 97 -0.85 10.03 -9.18
N ASN A 98 0.22 10.18 -9.98
CA ASN A 98 1.59 9.92 -9.52
C ASN A 98 1.99 10.85 -8.38
N ARG A 99 1.64 12.14 -8.44
CA ARG A 99 1.91 13.09 -7.34
C ARG A 99 1.22 12.67 -6.05
N LEU A 100 -0.05 12.24 -6.12
CA LEU A 100 -0.78 11.76 -4.96
C LEU A 100 -0.15 10.49 -4.38
N ALA A 101 0.25 9.54 -5.23
CA ALA A 101 0.96 8.35 -4.80
C ALA A 101 2.28 8.68 -4.10
N THR A 102 3.10 9.56 -4.69
CA THR A 102 4.36 10.01 -4.09
C THR A 102 4.15 10.72 -2.75
N GLN A 103 3.11 11.57 -2.63
CA GLN A 103 2.76 12.24 -1.37
C GLN A 103 2.30 11.25 -0.28
N ALA A 104 1.54 10.22 -0.65
CA ALA A 104 1.14 9.18 0.28
C ALA A 104 2.35 8.40 0.79
N VAL A 105 3.28 8.04 -0.10
CA VAL A 105 4.54 7.35 0.26
C VAL A 105 5.43 8.22 1.15
N SER A 106 5.60 9.51 0.85
CA SER A 106 6.44 10.38 1.67
C SER A 106 5.85 10.62 3.06
N ARG A 107 4.53 10.78 3.16
CA ARG A 107 3.82 10.89 4.45
C ARG A 107 3.94 9.60 5.26
N PHE A 108 3.91 8.45 4.60
CA PHE A 108 4.16 7.16 5.25
C PHE A 108 5.59 7.06 5.76
N GLN A 109 6.58 7.41 4.92
CA GLN A 109 8.00 7.40 5.31
C GLN A 109 8.29 8.32 6.49
N SER A 110 7.68 9.51 6.54
CA SER A 110 7.85 10.42 7.68
C SER A 110 7.23 9.86 8.97
N LEU A 111 6.08 9.18 8.89
CA LEU A 111 5.50 8.48 10.06
C LEU A 111 6.41 7.36 10.58
N VAL A 112 7.15 6.69 9.69
CA VAL A 112 8.11 5.63 10.06
C VAL A 112 9.42 6.21 10.60
N GLN A 113 9.92 7.34 10.07
CA GLN A 113 11.21 7.92 10.47
C GLN A 113 11.12 8.81 11.72
N ASP A 114 10.08 9.63 11.87
CA ASP A 114 9.90 10.51 13.04
C ASP A 114 9.21 9.80 14.22
N GLY A 115 8.69 8.59 14.00
CA GLY A 115 7.76 7.88 14.89
C GLY A 115 8.35 7.23 16.12
N LYS A 116 9.58 7.57 16.56
CA LYS A 116 10.19 6.95 17.74
C LYS A 116 9.27 7.09 18.96
N LEU A 117 8.79 5.96 19.46
CA LEU A 117 8.02 5.92 20.69
C LEU A 117 8.96 6.05 21.89
N THR A 118 8.67 6.99 22.78
CA THR A 118 9.39 7.20 24.02
C THR A 118 8.65 6.52 25.17
N ASN A 119 9.35 5.73 25.98
CA ASN A 119 8.75 5.13 27.17
C ASN A 119 8.72 6.16 28.30
N ASN A 120 7.53 6.58 28.70
CA ASN A 120 7.33 7.56 29.78
C ASN A 120 7.58 7.01 31.19
N GLN A 121 7.78 5.69 31.36
CA GLN A 121 8.01 4.99 32.64
C GLN A 121 9.31 4.17 32.60
N SER A 122 10.34 4.68 31.92
CA SER A 122 11.62 3.98 31.74
C SER A 122 12.33 3.59 33.04
N TRP A 123 12.04 4.25 34.16
CA TRP A 123 12.61 3.94 35.47
C TRP A 123 12.20 2.57 36.03
N ASN A 124 11.04 2.03 35.63
CA ASN A 124 10.56 0.70 36.06
C ASN A 124 10.94 -0.42 35.08
N LEU A 125 11.61 -0.09 33.97
CA LEU A 125 11.84 -1.06 32.90
C LEU A 125 12.65 -2.28 33.37
N ALA A 126 13.63 -2.10 34.25
CA ALA A 126 14.48 -3.20 34.72
C ALA A 126 13.67 -4.28 35.48
N SER A 127 12.72 -3.88 36.32
CA SER A 127 11.84 -4.81 37.04
C SER A 127 10.80 -5.43 36.10
N GLU A 128 10.24 -4.64 35.17
CA GLU A 128 9.34 -5.13 34.14
C GLU A 128 9.99 -6.19 33.23
N MET A 129 11.26 -6.00 32.88
CA MET A 129 12.05 -6.97 32.12
C MET A 129 12.28 -8.26 32.90
N MET A 130 12.62 -8.17 34.18
CA MET A 130 12.79 -9.35 35.03
C MET A 130 11.49 -10.15 35.11
N TYR A 131 10.36 -9.46 35.26
CA TYR A 131 9.04 -10.08 35.23
C TYR A 131 8.74 -10.73 33.88
N ALA A 132 8.96 -10.03 32.77
CA ALA A 132 8.74 -10.55 31.42
C ALA A 132 9.55 -11.83 31.16
N LYS A 133 10.85 -11.82 31.50
CA LYS A 133 11.73 -12.99 31.36
C LYS A 133 11.22 -14.19 32.18
N ARG A 134 10.80 -13.95 33.43
CA ARG A 134 10.24 -15.00 34.29
C ARG A 134 8.95 -15.56 33.70
N ALA A 135 8.02 -14.71 33.28
CA ALA A 135 6.71 -15.13 32.78
C ALA A 135 6.81 -15.91 31.46
N VAL A 136 7.73 -15.52 30.58
CA VAL A 136 8.02 -16.28 29.35
C VAL A 136 8.69 -17.63 29.68
N ASN A 137 9.68 -17.65 30.58
CA ASN A 137 10.35 -18.89 30.99
C ASN A 137 9.41 -19.86 31.72
N ALA A 138 8.44 -19.35 32.47
CA ALA A 138 7.41 -20.14 33.14
C ALA A 138 6.32 -20.66 32.18
N GLY A 139 6.32 -20.21 30.91
CA GLY A 139 5.29 -20.57 29.92
C GLY A 139 3.94 -19.89 30.12
N GLU A 140 3.84 -18.93 31.04
CA GLU A 140 2.61 -18.16 31.31
C GLU A 140 2.26 -17.24 30.13
N ILE A 141 3.29 -16.75 29.44
CA ILE A 141 3.18 -15.74 28.37
C ILE A 141 3.95 -16.22 27.14
N THR A 142 3.32 -16.14 25.99
CA THR A 142 3.93 -16.54 24.72
C THR A 142 4.49 -15.32 24.00
N TYR A 143 5.79 -15.38 23.68
CA TYR A 143 6.47 -14.40 22.83
C TYR A 143 6.52 -14.89 21.38
N ARG A 144 6.18 -14.03 20.41
CA ARG A 144 6.23 -14.34 18.98
C ARG A 144 6.70 -13.13 18.18
N VAL A 145 7.54 -13.38 17.18
CA VAL A 145 7.80 -12.44 16.09
C VAL A 145 6.95 -12.89 14.91
N ILE A 146 6.07 -12.01 14.45
CA ILE A 146 5.17 -12.28 13.34
C ILE A 146 5.88 -11.90 12.05
N GLN A 147 6.16 -12.91 11.22
CA GLN A 147 6.79 -12.74 9.91
C GLN A 147 5.91 -13.26 8.76
N SER A 148 4.82 -13.95 9.09
CA SER A 148 3.89 -14.56 8.12
C SER A 148 2.45 -14.57 8.66
N SER A 149 1.50 -14.82 7.78
CA SER A 149 0.07 -14.88 8.12
C SER A 149 -0.25 -16.00 9.13
N GLU A 150 0.48 -17.12 9.11
CA GLU A 150 0.32 -18.22 10.07
C GLU A 150 0.62 -17.76 11.49
N GLY A 151 1.57 -16.84 11.67
CA GLY A 151 1.90 -16.28 12.98
C GLY A 151 0.70 -15.59 13.64
N ILE A 152 -0.09 -14.86 12.85
CA ILE A 152 -1.34 -14.23 13.33
C ILE A 152 -2.47 -15.25 13.47
N ALA A 153 -2.54 -16.23 12.57
CA ALA A 153 -3.54 -17.30 12.65
C ALA A 153 -3.39 -18.14 13.94
N GLN A 154 -2.18 -18.28 14.48
CA GLN A 154 -1.90 -18.98 15.73
C GLN A 154 -2.24 -18.17 17.00
N LEU A 155 -2.59 -16.89 16.88
CA LEU A 155 -3.09 -16.10 18.01
C LEU A 155 -4.43 -16.65 18.49
N ASN A 156 -4.59 -16.72 19.81
CA ASN A 156 -5.77 -17.30 20.46
C ASN A 156 -6.81 -16.21 20.72
N PRO A 157 -8.03 -16.31 20.18
CA PRO A 157 -9.10 -15.32 20.37
C PRO A 157 -9.48 -15.03 21.83
N LEU A 158 -9.17 -15.93 22.77
CA LEU A 158 -9.47 -15.78 24.20
C LEU A 158 -8.32 -15.13 24.99
N LYS A 159 -7.19 -14.83 24.34
CA LYS A 159 -6.02 -14.22 24.96
C LYS A 159 -5.90 -12.75 24.57
N PHE A 160 -5.28 -11.98 25.45
CA PHE A 160 -4.86 -10.63 25.16
C PHE A 160 -3.52 -10.65 24.43
N HIS A 161 -3.42 -9.88 23.36
CA HIS A 161 -2.20 -9.77 22.57
C HIS A 161 -1.68 -8.33 22.56
N LYS A 162 -0.54 -8.07 23.21
CA LYS A 162 0.16 -6.79 23.14
C LYS A 162 1.19 -6.86 22.03
N PHE A 163 1.31 -5.81 21.23
CA PHE A 163 2.31 -5.75 20.16
C PHE A 163 3.19 -4.52 20.25
N VAL A 164 4.40 -4.65 19.71
CA VAL A 164 5.32 -3.57 19.37
C VAL A 164 5.78 -3.76 17.92
N TYR A 165 5.84 -2.68 17.17
CA TYR A 165 6.28 -2.64 15.78
C TYR A 165 7.46 -1.69 15.60
N THR A 166 8.42 -2.11 14.77
CA THR A 166 9.74 -1.48 14.67
C THR A 166 9.98 -0.83 13.32
N ASN A 167 10.93 0.09 13.27
CA ASN A 167 11.41 0.70 12.03
C ASN A 167 12.04 -0.32 11.05
N GLU A 168 12.54 -1.46 11.53
CA GLU A 168 13.00 -2.59 10.69
C GLU A 168 11.86 -3.54 10.26
N ARG A 169 10.60 -3.14 10.44
CA ARG A 169 9.41 -3.92 10.05
C ARG A 169 9.26 -5.24 10.82
N LYS A 170 9.68 -5.28 12.09
CA LYS A 170 9.43 -6.43 12.96
C LYS A 170 8.16 -6.18 13.78
N LEU A 171 7.20 -7.10 13.68
CA LEU A 171 6.02 -7.13 14.52
C LEU A 171 6.21 -8.17 15.62
N VAL A 172 6.25 -7.71 16.86
CA VAL A 172 6.53 -8.55 18.02
C VAL A 172 5.31 -8.57 18.93
N VAL A 173 4.91 -9.74 19.41
CA VAL A 173 3.66 -9.94 20.14
C VAL A 173 3.86 -10.76 21.41
N PHE A 174 3.36 -10.27 22.54
CA PHE A 174 3.11 -11.08 23.74
C PHE A 174 1.65 -11.51 23.78
N SER A 175 1.43 -12.77 24.15
CA SER A 175 0.09 -13.37 24.28
C SER A 175 -0.09 -13.96 25.68
N GLY A 176 -1.13 -13.54 26.40
CA GLY A 176 -1.43 -14.00 27.76
C GLY A 176 -2.94 -14.13 28.04
N MET A 177 -3.31 -14.91 29.05
CA MET A 177 -4.72 -15.09 29.46
C MET A 177 -5.26 -13.94 30.31
N ASP A 178 -4.38 -13.23 31.02
CA ASP A 178 -4.73 -12.21 32.01
C ASP A 178 -3.96 -10.93 31.70
N GLU A 179 -4.68 -9.85 31.37
CA GLU A 179 -4.09 -8.56 31.04
C GLU A 179 -3.26 -7.97 32.18
N TYR A 180 -3.68 -8.16 33.43
CA TYR A 180 -2.98 -7.62 34.61
C TYR A 180 -1.65 -8.32 34.87
N LYS A 181 -1.51 -9.56 34.39
CA LYS A 181 -0.26 -10.33 34.43
C LYS A 181 0.56 -10.20 33.15
N MET A 182 0.11 -9.39 32.18
CA MET A 182 0.90 -9.16 30.98
C MET A 182 2.05 -8.19 31.26
N PRO A 183 3.24 -8.41 30.70
CA PRO A 183 4.33 -7.47 30.83
C PRO A 183 3.99 -6.17 30.08
N SER A 184 4.74 -5.12 30.39
CA SER A 184 4.59 -3.82 29.75
C SER A 184 4.95 -3.87 28.26
N HIS A 185 4.42 -2.94 27.46
CA HIS A 185 4.90 -2.74 26.08
C HIS A 185 6.39 -2.38 26.06
N GLY A 186 6.89 -1.67 27.08
CA GLY A 186 8.30 -1.35 27.22
C GLY A 186 9.18 -2.59 27.34
N SER A 187 8.78 -3.55 28.18
CA SER A 187 9.49 -4.83 28.33
C SER A 187 9.34 -5.73 27.11
N LEU A 188 8.21 -5.70 26.40
CA LEU A 188 8.05 -6.37 25.10
C LEU A 188 9.05 -5.83 24.09
N GLY A 189 9.14 -4.51 23.98
CA GLY A 189 10.14 -3.83 23.16
C GLY A 189 11.54 -4.37 23.44
N GLU A 190 11.95 -4.30 24.69
CA GLU A 190 13.29 -4.69 25.09
C GLU A 190 13.56 -6.21 25.01
N TYR A 191 12.55 -7.04 25.24
CA TYR A 191 12.64 -8.49 25.10
C TYR A 191 12.91 -8.91 23.65
N SER A 192 12.38 -8.18 22.67
CA SER A 192 12.71 -8.38 21.25
C SER A 192 14.09 -7.89 20.83
N GLY A 193 14.90 -7.35 21.76
CA GLY A 193 16.18 -6.71 21.42
C GLY A 193 16.02 -5.28 20.90
N LEU A 194 14.86 -4.65 21.12
CA LEU A 194 14.54 -3.28 20.65
C LEU A 194 15.10 -2.17 21.56
N GLY A 195 16.10 -2.50 22.37
CA GLY A 195 17.08 -1.60 22.95
C GLY A 195 16.57 -0.58 23.96
N PHE A 196 16.66 -0.93 25.24
CA PHE A 196 16.81 -0.06 26.41
C PHE A 196 17.56 -0.79 27.54
N GLY A 197 18.84 -1.05 27.27
CA GLY A 197 19.87 -1.40 28.25
C GLY A 197 21.28 -0.91 27.88
N LYS A 198 21.53 -0.47 26.63
CA LYS A 198 22.79 0.13 26.17
C LYS A 198 22.52 1.18 25.07
N LYS A 199 23.27 2.29 25.11
CA LYS A 199 23.19 3.41 24.15
C LYS A 199 23.65 2.92 22.75
N GLY A 200 22.78 2.99 21.73
CA GLY A 200 23.19 3.10 20.32
C GLY A 200 23.00 1.92 19.36
N LEU A 201 22.33 0.81 19.68
CA LEU A 201 22.31 -0.38 18.80
C LEU A 201 20.99 -1.18 18.69
N GLY A 202 19.84 -0.64 19.12
CA GLY A 202 18.55 -1.35 19.05
C GLY A 202 17.54 -0.63 18.15
N GLU A 203 16.84 -1.40 17.32
CA GLU A 203 15.67 -0.97 16.54
C GLU A 203 14.72 -0.06 17.31
N THR A 204 14.19 0.96 16.63
CA THR A 204 13.31 1.94 17.26
C THR A 204 11.86 1.48 17.15
N ALA A 205 11.18 1.35 18.29
CA ALA A 205 9.73 1.12 18.32
C ALA A 205 9.00 2.33 17.72
N ILE A 206 8.17 2.09 16.70
CA ILE A 206 7.39 3.12 15.99
C ILE A 206 5.88 2.90 16.07
N GLY A 207 5.45 1.74 16.56
CA GLY A 207 4.06 1.41 16.85
C GLY A 207 3.96 0.51 18.08
N ALA A 208 2.92 0.69 18.88
CA ALA A 208 2.62 -0.16 20.02
C ALA A 208 1.10 -0.21 20.24
N GLY A 209 0.61 -1.30 20.80
CA GLY A 209 -0.83 -1.45 20.93
C GLY A 209 -1.29 -2.85 21.32
N TYR A 210 -2.55 -3.14 21.02
CA TYR A 210 -3.12 -4.46 21.17
C TYR A 210 -3.62 -5.01 19.84
N ILE A 211 -3.51 -6.32 19.68
CA ILE A 211 -4.16 -7.09 18.64
C ILE A 211 -5.33 -7.82 19.30
N VAL A 212 -6.54 -7.61 18.78
CA VAL A 212 -7.73 -8.34 19.20
C VAL A 212 -8.11 -9.25 18.05
N LYS A 213 -8.27 -10.53 18.35
CA LYS A 213 -8.75 -11.51 17.38
C LYS A 213 -10.16 -11.94 17.78
N GLY A 214 -11.16 -11.60 16.98
CA GLY A 214 -12.52 -12.01 17.20
C GLY A 214 -12.73 -13.50 16.87
N ARG A 215 -13.87 -14.04 17.32
CA ARG A 215 -14.20 -15.47 17.14
C ARG A 215 -14.44 -15.83 15.68
N ALA A 216 -14.78 -14.86 14.83
CA ALA A 216 -14.95 -15.05 13.39
C ALA A 216 -13.61 -15.01 12.63
N GLY A 217 -12.50 -14.72 13.32
CA GLY A 217 -11.18 -14.58 12.72
C GLY A 217 -10.85 -13.16 12.27
N ASP A 218 -11.75 -12.21 12.53
CA ASP A 218 -11.53 -10.78 12.39
C ASP A 218 -10.40 -10.31 13.30
N ILE A 219 -9.55 -9.42 12.79
CA ILE A 219 -8.37 -8.93 13.50
C ILE A 219 -8.43 -7.41 13.57
N THR A 220 -8.35 -6.91 14.81
CA THR A 220 -8.43 -5.49 15.11
C THR A 220 -7.16 -5.04 15.81
N LEU A 221 -6.62 -3.89 15.39
CA LEU A 221 -5.49 -3.23 16.03
C LEU A 221 -5.98 -2.00 16.79
N THR A 222 -5.50 -1.84 18.02
CA THR A 222 -5.72 -0.64 18.83
C THR A 222 -4.41 0.02 19.22
N ASN A 223 -4.39 1.34 19.34
CA ASN A 223 -3.18 2.12 19.71
C ASN A 223 -3.02 2.29 21.23
N TYR A 224 -3.69 1.47 22.04
CA TYR A 224 -3.63 1.62 23.49
C TYR A 224 -2.30 1.09 24.04
N SER A 225 -1.56 1.97 24.73
CA SER A 225 -0.37 1.59 25.50
C SER A 225 -0.12 2.62 26.59
N GLY A 226 -0.11 2.19 27.86
CA GLY A 226 0.14 3.07 29.01
C GLY A 226 1.52 3.72 29.01
N HIS A 227 2.53 3.06 28.43
CA HIS A 227 3.94 3.50 28.48
C HIS A 227 4.34 4.38 27.29
N PHE A 228 3.98 3.96 26.07
CA PHE A 228 4.33 4.66 24.84
C PHE A 228 3.29 5.67 24.34
N GLN A 229 2.02 5.54 24.76
CA GLN A 229 0.89 6.37 24.34
C GLN A 229 0.92 6.77 22.84
N PRO A 230 0.99 5.79 21.93
CA PRO A 230 1.22 6.07 20.52
C PRO A 230 -0.01 6.71 19.88
N ARG A 231 0.23 7.63 18.93
CA ARG A 231 -0.84 8.25 18.13
C ARG A 231 -1.51 7.20 17.25
N PHE A 232 -2.79 7.39 16.91
CA PHE A 232 -3.52 6.45 16.06
C PHE A 232 -2.84 6.22 14.71
N GLU A 233 -2.17 7.23 14.16
CA GLU A 233 -1.46 7.17 12.87
C GLU A 233 -0.30 6.15 12.88
N THR A 234 0.23 5.80 14.05
CA THR A 234 1.29 4.78 14.19
C THR A 234 0.81 3.37 13.87
N LEU A 235 -0.52 3.14 13.80
CA LEU A 235 -1.09 1.85 13.41
C LEU A 235 -1.06 1.62 11.89
N TYR A 236 -0.99 2.67 11.07
CA TYR A 236 -0.94 2.54 9.61
C TYR A 236 0.23 1.67 9.10
N PRO A 237 1.48 1.85 9.54
CA PRO A 237 2.58 0.97 9.13
C PRO A 237 2.39 -0.48 9.60
N VAL A 238 1.73 -0.70 10.74
CA VAL A 238 1.42 -2.04 11.25
C VAL A 238 0.37 -2.72 10.38
N LYS A 239 -0.73 -2.00 10.06
CA LYS A 239 -1.77 -2.48 9.16
C LYS A 239 -1.22 -2.78 7.78
N GLN A 240 -0.40 -1.89 7.22
CA GLN A 240 0.22 -2.15 5.93
C GLN A 240 1.09 -3.41 5.96
N HIS A 241 1.92 -3.57 7.01
CA HIS A 241 2.75 -4.77 7.15
C HIS A 241 1.90 -6.05 7.22
N LEU A 242 0.81 -6.05 7.98
CA LEU A 242 -0.10 -7.20 8.04
C LEU A 242 -0.83 -7.46 6.71
N ASN A 243 -1.26 -6.41 6.02
CA ASN A 243 -1.86 -6.53 4.68
C ASN A 243 -0.86 -7.12 3.67
N GLU A 244 0.42 -6.74 3.73
CA GLU A 244 1.48 -7.32 2.90
C GLU A 244 1.70 -8.81 3.18
N LEU A 245 1.43 -9.26 4.42
CA LEU A 245 1.41 -10.67 4.80
C LEU A 245 0.11 -11.39 4.39
N GLY A 246 -0.85 -10.70 3.78
CA GLY A 246 -2.15 -11.26 3.39
C GLY A 246 -3.17 -11.33 4.53
N VAL A 247 -2.97 -10.57 5.60
CA VAL A 247 -3.87 -10.49 6.75
C VAL A 247 -4.63 -9.17 6.73
N GLU A 248 -5.95 -9.23 6.54
CA GLU A 248 -6.79 -8.05 6.62
C GLU A 248 -7.02 -7.66 8.08
N VAL A 249 -6.82 -6.37 8.38
CA VAL A 249 -7.00 -5.84 9.74
C VAL A 249 -7.78 -4.53 9.77
N GLU A 250 -8.61 -4.40 10.80
CA GLU A 250 -9.32 -3.16 11.13
C GLU A 250 -8.53 -2.35 12.16
N LEU A 251 -8.59 -1.02 12.06
CA LEU A 251 -7.95 -0.11 13.01
C LEU A 251 -9.01 0.51 13.89
N VAL A 252 -8.88 0.39 15.20
CA VAL A 252 -9.80 1.00 16.17
C VAL A 252 -9.03 1.92 17.10
N ARG A 253 -9.54 3.14 17.29
CA ARG A 253 -8.97 4.10 18.24
C ARG A 253 -9.23 3.64 19.67
N SER A 254 -8.21 3.74 20.52
CA SER A 254 -8.31 3.39 21.95
C SER A 254 -9.45 4.10 22.68
N ASP A 255 -9.80 5.30 22.24
CA ASP A 255 -10.79 6.17 22.87
C ASP A 255 -12.21 5.56 22.85
N PHE A 256 -12.45 4.56 21.99
CA PHE A 256 -13.73 3.85 21.89
C PHE A 256 -13.89 2.68 22.86
N TYR A 257 -12.82 2.26 23.56
CA TYR A 257 -12.88 1.16 24.55
C TYR A 257 -12.88 1.64 26.00
N LEU A 258 -12.99 2.96 26.25
CA LEU A 258 -13.21 3.52 27.59
C LEU A 258 -14.71 3.68 27.87
N THR A 259 -15.42 2.56 28.01
CA THR A 259 -16.65 2.50 28.80
C THR A 259 -16.75 1.14 29.50
N PRO A 260 -17.22 1.13 30.75
CA PRO A 260 -16.87 0.16 31.81
C PRO A 260 -17.36 -1.27 31.58
#